data_AF-A0A1G7B0H8-F1
#
_entry.id   AF-A0A1G7B0H8-F1
#
_cell.length_a   1.000
_cell.length_b   1.000
_cell.length_c   1.000
_cell.angle_alpha   90.00
_cell.angle_beta   90.00
_cell.angle_gamma   90.00
#
_symmetry.space_group_name_H-M   'P 1'
#
loop_
_entity.id
_entity.type
_entity.pdbx_description
1 polymer ?
#
loop_
_entity_poly.entity_id
_entity_poly.type
_entity_poly.pdbx_seq_one_letter_code
_entity_poly.pdbx_strand_id
1 'polypeptide(L)'
;MTVRKYGECKDIFWDEMSFNYSLEELCIWDIEKYWSLEYFLIKLCASLQGNEVLYRKFAADLYYLGHSINNLITNQMHPSECHILEKFNEDEACECRDRFNRAFPKLCVTAYNPLTGE
;
A
#
# COMPACT_ATOMS: atom_id res chain seq x y z
N MET A 1 25.16 2.01 -3.63
CA MET A 1 23.79 2.05 -3.11
C MET A 1 22.92 2.72 -4.16
N THR A 2 22.07 1.96 -4.84
CA THR A 2 21.19 2.50 -5.89
C THR A 2 19.85 2.83 -5.25
N VAL A 3 19.41 4.09 -5.36
CA VAL A 3 18.14 4.54 -4.79
C VAL A 3 17.08 4.55 -5.90
N ARG A 4 16.02 3.76 -5.73
CA ARG A 4 14.85 3.77 -6.64
C ARG A 4 14.04 5.06 -6.43
N LYS A 5 13.57 5.69 -7.51
CA LYS A 5 12.99 7.05 -7.49
C LYS A 5 11.47 7.05 -7.64
N TYR A 6 10.84 7.94 -6.87
CA TYR A 6 9.41 8.32 -6.88
C TYR A 6 8.79 8.53 -8.27
N GLY A 7 9.55 9.03 -9.25
CA GLY A 7 9.03 9.40 -10.57
C GLY A 7 8.50 8.22 -11.41
N GLU A 8 8.92 6.99 -11.13
CA GLU A 8 8.47 5.80 -11.87
C GLU A 8 7.10 5.27 -11.39
N CYS A 9 6.59 5.82 -10.27
CA CYS A 9 5.50 5.19 -9.52
C CYS A 9 4.37 6.15 -9.13
N LYS A 10 4.47 7.44 -9.47
CA LYS A 10 3.49 8.44 -9.01
C LYS A 10 2.06 8.09 -9.47
N ASP A 11 1.94 7.57 -10.69
CA ASP A 11 0.67 7.22 -11.36
C ASP A 11 0.11 5.87 -10.90
N ILE A 12 0.80 5.19 -9.96
CA ILE A 12 0.36 3.90 -9.40
C ILE A 12 -0.28 4.09 -8.03
N PHE A 13 0.20 5.09 -7.28
CA PHE A 13 -0.18 5.28 -5.89
C PHE A 13 -1.08 6.49 -5.67
N TRP A 14 -0.85 7.62 -6.34
CA TRP A 14 -1.39 8.92 -5.90
C TRP A 14 -2.14 9.71 -6.96
N ASP A 15 -2.39 9.12 -8.13
CA ASP A 15 -3.22 9.74 -9.14
C ASP A 15 -4.69 9.27 -9.04
N GLU A 16 -5.55 9.81 -9.91
CA GLU A 16 -6.96 9.44 -10.01
C GLU A 16 -7.20 7.97 -10.40
N MET A 17 -6.18 7.32 -10.97
CA MET A 17 -6.21 5.91 -11.36
C MET A 17 -5.79 4.98 -10.22
N SER A 18 -5.22 5.52 -9.15
CA SER A 18 -4.70 4.72 -8.05
C SER A 18 -5.80 4.10 -7.20
N PHE A 19 -5.43 3.02 -6.52
CA PHE A 19 -6.28 2.41 -5.51
C PHE A 19 -6.55 3.36 -4.33
N ASN A 20 -5.55 4.16 -3.94
CA ASN A 20 -5.71 5.13 -2.86
C ASN A 20 -6.79 6.16 -3.16
N TYR A 21 -6.85 6.66 -4.40
CA TYR A 21 -7.90 7.59 -4.82
C TYR A 21 -9.28 6.95 -4.75
N SER A 22 -9.42 5.70 -5.18
CA SER A 22 -10.70 4.96 -5.05
C SER A 22 -11.16 4.85 -3.60
N LEU A 23 -10.23 4.68 -2.67
CA LEU A 23 -10.55 4.61 -1.24
C LEU A 23 -10.89 5.98 -0.63
N GLU A 24 -10.06 6.99 -0.85
CA GLU A 24 -10.16 8.29 -0.16
C GLU A 24 -11.24 9.20 -0.75
N GLU A 25 -11.31 9.27 -2.08
CA GLU A 25 -12.18 10.25 -2.77
C GLU A 25 -13.50 9.63 -3.21
N LEU A 26 -13.46 8.41 -3.75
CA LEU A 26 -14.64 7.73 -4.28
C LEU A 26 -15.34 6.85 -3.23
N CYS A 27 -14.67 6.55 -2.12
CA CYS A 27 -15.15 5.62 -1.10
C CYS A 27 -15.63 4.28 -1.71
N ILE A 28 -14.85 3.69 -2.62
CA ILE A 28 -15.12 2.37 -3.22
C ILE A 28 -13.90 1.46 -3.13
N TRP A 29 -14.15 0.16 -3.02
CA TRP A 29 -13.09 -0.84 -3.16
C TRP A 29 -13.00 -1.33 -4.61
N ASP A 30 -12.08 -0.75 -5.37
CA ASP A 30 -11.83 -1.15 -6.75
C ASP A 30 -10.79 -2.28 -6.80
N ILE A 31 -11.25 -3.50 -7.08
CA ILE A 31 -10.40 -4.70 -7.04
C ILE A 31 -9.32 -4.71 -8.12
N GLU A 32 -9.60 -4.15 -9.30
CA GLU A 32 -8.65 -4.11 -10.42
C GLU A 32 -7.50 -3.15 -10.11
N LYS A 33 -7.83 -2.00 -9.51
CA LYS A 33 -6.82 -1.05 -9.01
C LYS A 33 -6.01 -1.65 -7.85
N TYR A 34 -6.64 -2.41 -6.96
CA TYR A 34 -5.94 -3.13 -5.90
C TYR A 34 -4.94 -4.15 -6.46
N TRP A 35 -5.33 -4.96 -7.44
CA TRP A 35 -4.41 -5.92 -8.07
C TRP A 35 -3.24 -5.23 -8.78
N SER A 36 -3.49 -4.08 -9.41
CA SER A 36 -2.45 -3.25 -10.02
C SER A 36 -1.42 -2.78 -8.98
N LEU A 37 -1.91 -2.31 -7.82
CA LEU A 37 -1.08 -1.96 -6.67
C LEU A 37 -0.28 -3.15 -6.14
N GLU A 38 -0.94 -4.29 -5.89
CA GLU A 38 -0.29 -5.50 -5.37
C GLU A 38 0.83 -5.99 -6.30
N TYR A 39 0.55 -6.06 -7.60
CA TYR A 39 1.51 -6.45 -8.62
C TYR A 39 2.74 -5.54 -8.62
N PHE A 40 2.53 -4.23 -8.49
CA PHE A 40 3.62 -3.27 -8.36
C PHE A 40 4.44 -3.51 -7.09
N LEU A 41 3.82 -3.68 -5.92
CA LEU A 41 4.52 -3.93 -4.66
C LEU A 41 5.37 -5.21 -4.72
N ILE A 42 4.88 -6.27 -5.37
CA ILE A 42 5.63 -7.51 -5.59
C ILE A 42 6.86 -7.25 -6.47
N LYS A 43 6.70 -6.51 -7.57
CA LYS A 43 7.82 -6.12 -8.45
C LYS A 43 8.85 -5.27 -7.72
N LEU A 44 8.39 -4.31 -6.91
CA LEU A 44 9.26 -3.48 -6.10
C LEU A 44 10.06 -4.34 -5.12
N CYS A 45 9.40 -5.23 -4.37
CA CYS A 45 10.07 -6.18 -3.48
C CYS A 45 11.14 -7.02 -4.20
N ALA A 46 10.82 -7.54 -5.40
CA ALA A 46 11.74 -8.33 -6.20
C ALA A 46 12.94 -7.50 -6.67
N SER A 47 12.73 -6.23 -7.04
CA SER A 47 13.80 -5.33 -7.47
C SER A 47 14.79 -5.00 -6.35
N LEU A 48 14.31 -4.93 -5.10
CA LEU A 48 15.10 -4.55 -3.92
C LEU A 48 15.96 -5.67 -3.32
N GLN A 49 16.03 -6.86 -3.94
CA GLN A 49 16.72 -8.04 -3.40
C GLN A 49 18.26 -7.92 -3.22
N GLY A 50 18.85 -6.71 -3.21
CA GLY A 50 20.22 -6.51 -2.74
C GLY A 50 20.52 -5.08 -2.34
N ASN A 51 20.81 -4.82 -1.05
CA ASN A 51 21.32 -3.55 -0.47
C ASN A 51 20.72 -2.23 -1.01
N GLU A 52 19.55 -2.29 -1.63
CA GLU A 52 18.85 -1.17 -2.23
C GLU A 52 17.94 -0.57 -1.18
N VAL A 53 17.96 0.76 -1.07
CA VAL A 53 17.14 1.50 -0.12
C VAL A 53 16.16 2.37 -0.87
N LEU A 54 14.97 2.52 -0.29
CA LEU A 54 13.95 3.42 -0.80
C LEU A 54 14.28 4.86 -0.41
N TYR A 55 13.89 5.80 -1.27
CA TYR A 55 13.95 7.21 -0.91
C TYR A 55 13.00 7.50 0.26
N ARG A 56 13.46 8.26 1.26
CA ARG A 56 12.72 8.52 2.52
C ARG A 56 11.27 8.96 2.30
N LYS A 57 11.02 9.88 1.35
CA LYS A 57 9.64 10.33 1.05
C LYS A 57 8.79 9.16 0.54
N PHE A 58 9.33 8.35 -0.37
CA PHE A 58 8.60 7.21 -0.93
C PHE A 58 8.32 6.14 0.13
N ALA A 59 9.27 5.89 1.04
CA ALA A 59 9.05 5.00 2.18
C ALA A 59 7.95 5.53 3.12
N ALA A 60 7.92 6.84 3.39
CA ALA A 60 6.87 7.47 4.18
C ALA A 60 5.50 7.38 3.49
N ASP A 61 5.44 7.67 2.18
CA ASP A 61 4.22 7.59 1.38
C ASP A 61 3.65 6.15 1.39
N LEU A 62 4.51 5.13 1.23
CA LEU A 62 4.12 3.72 1.36
C LEU A 62 3.58 3.40 2.76
N TYR A 63 4.24 3.91 3.81
CA TYR A 63 3.78 3.71 5.19
C TYR A 63 2.37 4.26 5.41
N TYR A 64 2.10 5.49 4.94
CA TYR A 64 0.77 6.08 5.06
C TYR A 64 -0.28 5.31 4.24
N LEU A 65 0.07 4.81 3.04
CA LEU A 65 -0.83 3.92 2.27
C LEU A 65 -1.26 2.71 3.10
N GLY A 66 -0.28 2.00 3.66
CA GLY A 66 -0.53 0.80 4.44
C GLY A 66 -1.34 1.09 5.71
N HIS A 67 -1.14 2.26 6.31
CA HIS A 67 -1.94 2.70 7.44
C HIS A 67 -3.39 3.02 7.04
N SER A 68 -3.60 3.77 5.96
CA SER A 68 -4.94 4.10 5.45
C SER A 68 -5.74 2.85 5.10
N ILE A 69 -5.14 1.88 4.40
CA ILE A 69 -5.79 0.62 4.05
C ILE A 69 -6.21 -0.16 5.32
N ASN A 70 -5.32 -0.30 6.29
CA ASN A 70 -5.64 -1.02 7.54
C ASN A 70 -6.75 -0.32 8.34
N ASN A 71 -6.70 1.00 8.47
CA ASN A 71 -7.73 1.77 9.17
C ASN A 71 -9.10 1.64 8.49
N LEU A 72 -9.16 1.65 7.16
CA LEU A 72 -10.39 1.46 6.40
C LEU A 72 -11.05 0.12 6.72
N ILE A 73 -10.27 -0.95 6.78
CA ILE A 73 -10.80 -2.28 7.10
C ILE A 73 -11.25 -2.36 8.56
N THR A 74 -10.48 -1.79 9.49
CA THR A 74 -10.88 -1.72 10.91
C THR A 74 -12.17 -0.93 11.11
N ASN A 75 -12.35 0.18 10.41
CA ASN A 75 -13.56 0.99 10.51
C ASN A 75 -14.78 0.29 9.90
N GLN A 76 -14.61 -0.50 8.82
CA GLN A 76 -15.70 -1.31 8.27
C GLN A 76 -16.15 -2.42 9.23
N MET A 77 -15.24 -3.02 9.99
CA MET A 77 -15.57 -3.99 11.04
C MET A 77 -16.30 -3.36 12.24
N HIS A 78 -16.36 -2.03 12.32
CA HIS A 78 -17.07 -1.25 13.35
C HIS A 78 -18.02 -0.23 12.71
N PRO A 79 -19.18 -0.68 12.17
CA PRO A 79 -20.04 0.12 11.28
C PRO A 79 -20.62 1.40 11.89
N SER A 80 -20.57 1.56 13.22
CA SER A 80 -21.10 2.74 13.92
C SER A 80 -20.39 4.05 13.56
N GLU A 81 -19.23 3.99 12.90
CA GLU A 81 -18.39 5.16 12.60
C GLU A 81 -18.02 5.30 11.12
N CYS A 82 -18.56 4.47 10.22
CA CYS A 82 -17.95 4.28 8.91
C CYS A 82 -18.64 5.01 7.74
N HIS A 83 -17.83 5.61 6.87
CA HIS A 83 -18.22 5.89 5.48
C HIS A 83 -18.54 4.56 4.81
N ILE A 84 -19.76 4.39 4.30
CA ILE A 84 -20.19 3.18 3.61
C ILE A 84 -19.36 3.08 2.32
N LEU A 85 -18.46 2.10 2.23
CA LEU A 85 -17.83 1.76 0.97
C LEU A 85 -18.90 1.06 0.12
N GLU A 86 -19.39 1.72 -0.93
CA GLU A 86 -20.34 1.07 -1.83
C GLU A 86 -19.62 -0.06 -2.60
N LYS A 87 -20.23 -1.25 -2.61
CA LYS A 87 -19.76 -2.50 -3.24
C LYS A 87 -18.52 -3.10 -2.59
N PHE A 88 -18.67 -3.69 -1.41
CA PHE A 88 -17.58 -4.49 -0.86
C PHE A 88 -18.04 -5.63 0.04
N ASN A 89 -17.54 -6.83 -0.24
CA ASN A 89 -17.68 -7.98 0.63
C ASN A 89 -16.54 -7.97 1.66
N GLU A 90 -16.88 -8.07 2.95
CA GLU A 90 -15.93 -8.08 4.07
C GLU A 90 -14.86 -9.18 3.92
N ASP A 91 -15.22 -10.34 3.37
CA ASP A 91 -14.28 -11.44 3.17
C ASP A 91 -13.21 -11.10 2.13
N GLU A 92 -13.61 -10.49 1.01
CA GLU A 92 -12.70 -10.05 -0.06
C GLU A 92 -11.78 -8.93 0.46
N ALA A 93 -12.29 -8.09 1.36
CA ALA A 93 -11.51 -7.08 2.07
C ALA A 93 -10.42 -7.67 2.94
N CYS A 94 -10.80 -8.63 3.76
CA CYS A 94 -9.87 -9.31 4.65
C CYS A 94 -8.82 -10.03 3.84
N GLU A 95 -9.19 -10.69 2.74
CA GLU A 95 -8.23 -11.35 1.87
C GLU A 95 -7.23 -10.35 1.25
N CYS A 96 -7.72 -9.25 0.67
CA CYS A 96 -6.86 -8.23 0.09
C CYS A 96 -5.93 -7.59 1.14
N ARG A 97 -6.43 -7.33 2.34
CA ARG A 97 -5.62 -6.88 3.48
C ARG A 97 -4.50 -7.86 3.78
N ASP A 98 -4.84 -9.13 3.93
CA ASP A 98 -3.89 -10.14 4.36
C ASP A 98 -2.83 -10.39 3.29
N ARG A 99 -3.20 -10.23 2.01
CA ARG A 99 -2.26 -10.23 0.89
C ARG A 99 -1.34 -9.01 0.92
N PHE A 100 -1.89 -7.82 1.11
CA PHE A 100 -1.12 -6.59 1.27
C PHE A 100 -0.13 -6.68 2.46
N ASN A 101 -0.61 -7.10 3.63
CA ASN A 101 0.20 -7.27 4.85
C ASN A 101 1.23 -8.39 4.73
N ARG A 102 1.13 -9.29 3.74
CA ARG A 102 2.19 -10.26 3.41
C ARG A 102 3.28 -9.67 2.52
N ALA A 103 2.93 -8.74 1.64
CA ALA A 103 3.86 -8.06 0.73
C ALA A 103 4.58 -6.90 1.42
N PHE A 104 3.85 -6.10 2.19
CA PHE A 104 4.29 -4.79 2.68
C PHE A 104 5.43 -4.83 3.72
N PRO A 105 5.46 -5.73 4.73
CA PRO A 105 6.55 -5.80 5.69
C PRO A 105 7.92 -6.04 5.05
N LYS A 106 7.96 -6.70 3.89
CA LYS A 106 9.19 -6.94 3.14
C LYS A 106 9.83 -5.62 2.67
N LEU A 107 9.02 -4.60 2.38
CA LEU A 107 9.46 -3.25 2.02
C LEU A 107 9.94 -2.46 3.25
N CYS A 108 9.28 -2.62 4.40
CA CYS A 108 9.69 -1.95 5.64
C CYS A 108 11.05 -2.44 6.16
N VAL A 109 11.35 -3.74 6.01
CA VAL A 109 12.64 -4.32 6.40
C VAL A 109 13.79 -3.85 5.50
N THR A 110 13.52 -3.55 4.23
CA THR A 110 14.55 -2.97 3.34
C THR A 110 14.77 -1.47 3.56
N ALA A 111 13.79 -0.78 4.14
CA ALA A 111 13.89 0.64 4.49
C ALA A 111 14.62 0.89 5.81
N TYR A 112 14.72 -0.10 6.71
CA TYR A 112 15.35 0.03 8.02
C TYR A 112 16.52 -0.95 8.15
N ASN A 113 17.76 -0.45 8.18
CA ASN A 113 18.94 -1.28 8.45
C ASN A 113 19.30 -1.22 9.93
N PRO A 114 19.03 -2.29 10.72
CA PRO A 114 19.32 -2.30 12.15
C PRO A 114 20.82 -2.26 12.49
N LEU A 115 21.72 -2.45 11.51
CA LEU A 115 23.17 -2.33 11.72
C LEU A 115 23.69 -0.89 11.59
N THR A 116 22.87 0.06 11.11
CA THR A 116 23.28 1.46 10.94
C THR A 116 22.40 2.48 11.67
N GLY A 117 21.22 2.09 12.18
CA GLY A 117 20.37 3.01 12.95
C GLY A 117 19.83 4.18 12.12
N GLU A 118 19.59 3.97 10.82
CA GLU A 118 18.86 4.85 9.91
C GLU A 118 17.67 4.11 9.31
#